data_AF-A0A534FCK9-F1
#
_entry.id   AF-A0A534FCK9-F1
#
_cell.length_a   1.000
_cell.length_b   1.000
_cell.length_c   1.000
_cell.angle_alpha   90.00
_cell.angle_beta   90.00
_cell.angle_gamma   90.00
#
_symmetry.space_group_name_H-M   'P 1'
#
loop_
_entity.id
_entity.type
_entity.pdbx_description
1 polymer ?
#
loop_
_entity_poly.entity_id
_entity_poly.type
_entity_poly.pdbx_seq_one_letter_code
_entity_poly.pdbx_strand_id
1 'polypeptide(L)'
;MAEIALIDTSLRDGNQSTWGAVGIDTAMTLTIAPVMDRVGFKAIDFTTSTHMGIAVRYKREDPWERIRLMAAATPNTPLQFMSTGFRFISWETASPEFMALAFEVLARNGIRRFCLADPMNDAESNVACARMVKRVGGEFVIAALVFTLSPIHDDRHYAQAARKLAVCPEVDAIYIKDPGGLLSPRRASTLIPAVKAAIGAKPLELHSHCTIGLGELLYMDAVEYGVSALQCASGATADGISNPPSLRVAENLRALGHTVPVDIEALTEVNRFFTRIAEAEGLAVGATQPFDAAYLRHQLPGGMIGTMRRQLAEQGLAHLEGAVIEELARVREELGWPIVMTPFSQILLTQAFLNVTGRERYTVIPDEAIRYALGRFGRPNVPIAPEVMERIESLPRTRELRAEPAMPPIAELRARLGRELSDEELLLRATMPATQVDAMRAAGPAALHYDPESKPVMELLRRVLKLRGVSELSVVKSDFKLELRGGAGSRALPA
;
A
#
# COMPACT_ATOMS: atom_id res chain seq x y z
N MET A 1 -6.15 -16.34 27.37
CA MET A 1 -4.75 -16.11 26.95
C MET A 1 -4.55 -16.72 25.58
N ALA A 2 -4.26 -15.90 24.58
CA ALA A 2 -3.98 -16.32 23.21
C ALA A 2 -2.52 -15.99 22.85
N GLU A 3 -1.94 -16.73 21.91
CA GLU A 3 -0.68 -16.37 21.27
C GLU A 3 -0.98 -15.61 19.97
N ILE A 4 -0.45 -14.39 19.86
CA ILE A 4 -0.76 -13.44 18.77
C ILE A 4 0.54 -13.06 18.08
N ALA A 5 0.65 -13.41 16.80
CA ALA A 5 1.82 -13.05 16.01
C ALA A 5 1.68 -11.65 15.37
N LEU A 6 2.80 -10.98 15.11
CA LEU A 6 2.82 -9.70 14.41
C LEU A 6 3.33 -9.84 12.98
N ILE A 7 2.78 -9.05 12.07
CA ILE A 7 3.26 -8.88 10.69
C ILE A 7 3.63 -7.39 10.54
N ASP A 8 4.88 -7.09 10.21
CA ASP A 8 5.32 -5.71 10.00
C ASP A 8 4.90 -5.20 8.62
N THR A 9 4.35 -3.99 8.55
CA THR A 9 3.94 -3.31 7.30
C THR A 9 4.77 -2.07 7.00
N SER A 10 5.82 -1.77 7.77
CA SER A 10 6.54 -0.50 7.76
C SER A 10 7.17 -0.18 6.39
N LEU A 11 7.80 -1.18 5.76
CA LEU A 11 8.40 -1.06 4.43
C LEU A 11 7.35 -0.91 3.30
N ARG A 12 6.14 -1.44 3.50
CA ARG A 12 5.04 -1.46 2.52
C ARG A 12 3.89 -0.54 2.90
N ASP A 13 2.89 -0.97 3.67
CA ASP A 13 1.68 -0.15 3.92
C ASP A 13 1.98 1.10 4.76
N GLY A 14 2.97 1.04 5.66
CA GLY A 14 3.42 2.19 6.45
C GLY A 14 4.05 3.28 5.59
N ASN A 15 5.09 2.92 4.82
CA ASN A 15 5.68 3.77 3.78
C ASN A 15 4.63 4.24 2.75
N GLN A 16 3.70 3.39 2.31
CA GLN A 16 2.65 3.77 1.35
C GLN A 16 1.69 4.82 1.93
N SER A 17 1.24 4.61 3.16
CA SER A 17 0.21 5.44 3.78
C SER A 17 0.78 6.76 4.28
N THR A 18 1.88 6.73 5.02
CA THR A 18 2.46 7.94 5.65
C THR A 18 3.37 8.72 4.68
N TRP A 19 4.10 8.02 3.79
CA TRP A 19 5.14 8.62 2.94
C TRP A 19 4.88 8.46 1.43
N GLY A 20 3.65 8.13 1.02
CA GLY A 20 3.27 8.01 -0.39
C GLY A 20 4.05 6.94 -1.18
N ALA A 21 4.58 5.94 -0.47
CA ALA A 21 5.45 4.86 -0.96
C ALA A 21 6.83 5.29 -1.49
N VAL A 22 7.14 6.59 -1.54
CA VAL A 22 8.43 7.12 -2.00
C VAL A 22 9.46 7.33 -0.88
N GLY A 23 9.05 7.17 0.39
CA GLY A 23 9.92 7.38 1.55
C GLY A 23 11.09 6.39 1.63
N ILE A 24 10.84 5.11 1.32
CA ILE A 24 11.84 4.03 1.40
C ILE A 24 12.52 3.71 0.05
N ASP A 25 13.82 3.49 0.10
CA ASP A 25 14.66 2.94 -0.98
C ASP A 25 15.37 1.62 -0.58
N THR A 26 16.17 1.06 -1.49
CA THR A 26 16.90 -0.20 -1.25
C THR A 26 17.91 -0.07 -0.10
N ALA A 27 18.61 1.06 0.02
CA ALA A 27 19.63 1.27 1.05
C ALA A 27 19.02 1.29 2.47
N MET A 28 17.90 2.01 2.64
CA MET A 28 17.13 2.01 3.88
C MET A 28 16.57 0.62 4.20
N THR A 29 16.04 -0.08 3.19
CA THR A 29 15.48 -1.43 3.31
C THR A 29 16.52 -2.42 3.85
N LEU A 30 17.68 -2.50 3.20
CA LEU A 30 18.71 -3.49 3.53
C LEU A 30 19.44 -3.21 4.84
N THR A 31 19.52 -1.94 5.25
CA THR A 31 20.15 -1.57 6.52
C THR A 31 19.41 -2.17 7.73
N ILE A 32 18.07 -2.19 7.70
CA ILE A 32 17.27 -2.69 8.82
C ILE A 32 16.88 -4.18 8.70
N ALA A 33 17.04 -4.77 7.51
CA ALA A 33 16.64 -6.14 7.21
C ALA A 33 17.11 -7.19 8.24
N PRO A 34 18.40 -7.24 8.67
CA PRO A 34 18.86 -8.24 9.63
C PRO A 34 18.21 -8.10 11.01
N VAL A 35 17.83 -6.88 11.39
CA VAL A 35 17.11 -6.61 12.65
C VAL A 35 15.66 -7.06 12.53
N MET A 36 15.00 -6.77 11.39
CA MET A 36 13.62 -7.21 11.15
C MET A 36 13.51 -8.74 11.17
N ASP A 37 14.51 -9.47 10.66
CA ASP A 37 14.53 -10.93 10.73
C ASP A 37 14.69 -11.48 12.16
N ARG A 38 15.40 -10.74 13.03
CA ARG A 38 15.57 -11.08 14.44
C ARG A 38 14.30 -10.91 15.27
N VAL A 39 13.38 -10.02 14.88
CA VAL A 39 12.17 -9.69 15.68
C VAL A 39 11.29 -10.92 15.95
N GLY A 40 11.21 -11.87 15.01
CA GLY A 40 10.22 -12.96 15.08
C GLY A 40 8.85 -12.56 14.52
N PHE A 41 8.81 -11.66 13.53
CA PHE A 41 7.57 -11.41 12.78
C PHE A 41 7.10 -12.66 12.04
N LYS A 42 5.78 -12.86 11.94
CA LYS A 42 5.18 -13.93 11.11
C LYS A 42 5.44 -13.73 9.63
N ALA A 43 5.56 -12.47 9.20
CA ALA A 43 5.92 -12.05 7.85
C ALA A 43 6.34 -10.57 7.87
N ILE A 44 7.08 -10.17 6.85
CA ILE A 44 7.27 -8.75 6.51
C ILE A 44 6.41 -8.48 5.28
N ASP A 45 5.37 -7.68 5.44
CA ASP A 45 4.59 -7.11 4.34
C ASP A 45 5.48 -6.11 3.60
N PHE A 46 6.02 -6.55 2.47
CA PHE A 46 7.27 -6.03 1.93
C PHE A 46 7.07 -5.17 0.69
N THR A 47 6.28 -5.63 -0.28
CA THR A 47 6.13 -4.90 -1.56
C THR A 47 4.82 -5.22 -2.28
N THR A 48 4.53 -4.40 -3.30
CA THR A 48 3.46 -4.59 -4.27
C THR A 48 3.96 -4.12 -5.63
N SER A 49 3.26 -4.47 -6.70
CA SER A 49 3.57 -3.94 -8.03
C SER A 49 3.63 -2.40 -8.07
N THR A 50 2.80 -1.70 -7.29
CA THR A 50 2.88 -0.23 -7.15
C THR A 50 4.22 0.22 -6.56
N HIS A 51 4.73 -0.45 -5.51
CA HIS A 51 6.06 -0.16 -4.95
C HIS A 51 7.19 -0.46 -5.93
N MET A 52 7.07 -1.55 -6.69
CA MET A 52 8.04 -1.88 -7.73
C MET A 52 8.10 -0.78 -8.80
N GLY A 53 6.94 -0.33 -9.29
CA GLY A 53 6.88 0.79 -10.24
C GLY A 53 7.39 2.12 -9.68
N ILE A 54 7.27 2.34 -8.36
CA ILE A 54 7.84 3.51 -7.67
C ILE A 54 9.36 3.43 -7.57
N ALA A 55 9.94 2.26 -7.28
CA ALA A 55 11.38 2.06 -7.26
C ALA A 55 12.01 2.40 -8.62
N VAL A 56 11.45 1.88 -9.72
CA VAL A 56 11.90 2.22 -11.08
C VAL A 56 11.71 3.70 -11.40
N ARG A 57 10.51 4.26 -11.15
CA ARG A 57 10.15 5.62 -11.61
C ARG A 57 10.84 6.75 -10.83
N TYR A 58 10.92 6.62 -9.51
CA TYR A 58 11.34 7.72 -8.62
C TYR A 58 12.70 7.50 -7.97
N LYS A 59 13.09 6.24 -7.71
CA LYS A 59 14.42 5.91 -7.16
C LYS A 59 15.43 5.49 -8.24
N ARG A 60 14.96 5.02 -9.41
CA ARG A 60 15.76 4.40 -10.49
C ARG A 60 16.47 3.12 -10.04
N GLU A 61 15.88 2.40 -9.10
CA GLU A 61 16.42 1.16 -8.54
C GLU A 61 15.68 -0.06 -9.10
N ASP A 62 16.39 -1.18 -9.28
CA ASP A 62 15.80 -2.43 -9.73
C ASP A 62 14.99 -3.08 -8.57
N PRO A 63 13.66 -3.22 -8.70
CA PRO A 63 12.84 -3.79 -7.64
C PRO A 63 13.09 -5.29 -7.44
N TRP A 64 13.57 -6.01 -8.46
CA TRP A 64 13.88 -7.43 -8.36
C TRP A 64 15.17 -7.65 -7.57
N GLU A 65 16.18 -6.81 -7.79
CA GLU A 65 17.39 -6.75 -6.95
C GLU A 65 17.02 -6.49 -5.48
N ARG A 66 16.15 -5.50 -5.20
CA ARG A 66 15.70 -5.20 -3.84
C ARG A 66 15.00 -6.40 -3.17
N ILE A 67 14.11 -7.11 -3.88
CA ILE A 67 13.45 -8.32 -3.37
C ILE A 67 14.49 -9.39 -3.02
N ARG A 68 15.42 -9.68 -3.94
CA ARG A 68 16.42 -10.74 -3.81
C ARG A 68 17.39 -10.48 -2.66
N LEU A 69 17.85 -9.23 -2.50
CA LEU A 69 18.74 -8.83 -1.42
C LEU A 69 18.02 -8.81 -0.07
N MET A 70 16.77 -8.35 -0.01
CA MET A 70 15.96 -8.43 1.21
C MET A 70 15.75 -9.88 1.63
N ALA A 71 15.38 -10.77 0.70
CA ALA A 71 15.13 -12.18 1.00
C ALA A 71 16.39 -12.89 1.52
N ALA A 72 17.58 -12.55 0.99
CA ALA A 72 18.85 -13.04 1.49
C ALA A 72 19.20 -12.50 2.89
N ALA A 73 18.78 -11.27 3.21
CA ALA A 73 18.98 -10.64 4.52
C ALA A 73 17.92 -11.04 5.57
N THR A 74 16.78 -11.61 5.16
CA THR A 74 15.70 -12.09 6.04
C THR A 74 15.32 -13.56 5.78
N PRO A 75 16.25 -14.52 5.98
CA PRO A 75 16.00 -15.93 5.68
C PRO A 75 14.94 -16.57 6.58
N ASN A 76 14.78 -16.11 7.83
CA ASN A 76 13.82 -16.71 8.76
C ASN A 76 12.39 -16.19 8.53
N THR A 77 12.25 -14.93 8.14
CA THR A 77 10.97 -14.23 8.01
C THR A 77 10.47 -14.21 6.56
N PRO A 78 9.24 -14.68 6.25
CA PRO A 78 8.75 -14.68 4.88
C PRO A 78 8.38 -13.28 4.41
N LEU A 79 8.97 -12.86 3.28
CA LEU A 79 8.55 -11.64 2.58
C LEU A 79 7.20 -11.86 1.92
N GLN A 80 6.31 -10.88 2.13
CA GLN A 80 4.95 -10.88 1.61
C GLN A 80 4.78 -9.85 0.48
N PHE A 81 4.18 -10.31 -0.62
CA PHE A 81 3.70 -9.49 -1.73
C PHE A 81 2.17 -9.39 -1.67
N MET A 82 1.62 -8.17 -1.77
CA MET A 82 0.16 -8.00 -1.93
C MET A 82 -0.20 -7.73 -3.39
N SER A 83 -1.08 -8.58 -3.94
CA SER A 83 -1.65 -8.48 -5.28
C SER A 83 -3.10 -7.97 -5.20
N THR A 84 -3.48 -7.07 -6.11
CA THR A 84 -4.84 -6.53 -6.23
C THR A 84 -5.50 -7.02 -7.52
N GLY A 85 -5.98 -8.27 -7.51
CA GLY A 85 -6.51 -8.95 -8.70
C GLY A 85 -5.51 -9.04 -9.86
N PHE A 86 -6.02 -8.99 -11.09
CA PHE A 86 -5.23 -9.10 -12.34
C PHE A 86 -4.57 -7.76 -12.74
N ARG A 87 -4.01 -7.04 -11.77
CA ARG A 87 -3.25 -5.79 -12.00
C ARG A 87 -1.82 -5.97 -11.51
N PHE A 88 -0.85 -5.81 -12.41
CA PHE A 88 0.56 -5.68 -12.04
C PHE A 88 0.91 -4.18 -11.85
N ILE A 89 1.95 -3.65 -12.50
CA ILE A 89 2.39 -2.26 -12.26
C ILE A 89 1.45 -1.23 -12.92
N SER A 90 0.95 -1.53 -14.12
CA SER A 90 0.09 -0.65 -14.92
C SER A 90 -1.36 -0.57 -14.39
N TRP A 91 -2.19 0.21 -15.08
CA TRP A 91 -3.64 0.27 -14.90
C TRP A 91 -4.42 -0.69 -15.80
N GLU A 92 -3.73 -1.34 -16.74
CA GLU A 92 -4.32 -2.33 -17.64
C GLU A 92 -4.50 -3.68 -16.93
N THR A 93 -5.57 -4.39 -17.27
CA THR A 93 -5.79 -5.77 -16.82
C THR A 93 -4.75 -6.68 -17.46
N ALA A 94 -3.87 -7.26 -16.64
CA ALA A 94 -2.87 -8.21 -17.09
C ALA A 94 -3.53 -9.55 -17.49
N SER A 95 -2.94 -10.25 -18.46
CA SER A 95 -3.41 -11.58 -18.85
C SER A 95 -3.12 -12.62 -17.74
N PRO A 96 -3.86 -13.75 -17.67
CA PRO A 96 -3.55 -14.81 -16.72
C PRO A 96 -2.17 -15.44 -16.92
N GLU A 97 -1.66 -15.47 -18.16
CA GLU A 97 -0.30 -15.91 -18.48
C GLU A 97 0.74 -14.94 -17.90
N PHE A 98 0.51 -13.63 -18.06
CA PHE A 98 1.39 -12.59 -17.52
C PHE A 98 1.42 -12.59 -15.98
N MET A 99 0.26 -12.73 -15.34
CA MET A 99 0.19 -12.83 -13.87
C MET A 99 0.87 -14.09 -13.35
N ALA A 100 0.76 -15.22 -14.06
CA ALA A 100 1.46 -16.45 -13.68
C ALA A 100 2.98 -16.27 -13.73
N LEU A 101 3.51 -15.68 -14.82
CA LEU A 101 4.93 -15.33 -14.93
C LEU A 101 5.36 -14.33 -13.84
N ALA A 102 4.54 -13.33 -13.55
CA ALA A 102 4.85 -12.35 -12.49
C ALA A 102 4.96 -13.03 -11.11
N PHE A 103 4.02 -13.92 -10.75
CA PHE A 103 4.11 -14.67 -9.50
C PHE A 103 5.30 -15.64 -9.46
N GLU A 104 5.65 -16.27 -10.58
CA GLU A 104 6.83 -17.14 -10.69
C GLU A 104 8.13 -16.35 -10.47
N VAL A 105 8.29 -15.18 -11.09
CA VAL A 105 9.48 -14.33 -10.92
C VAL A 105 9.56 -13.73 -9.52
N LEU A 106 8.41 -13.40 -8.90
CA LEU A 106 8.34 -12.96 -7.50
C LEU A 106 8.80 -14.10 -6.55
N ALA A 107 8.29 -15.32 -6.74
CA ALA A 107 8.66 -16.48 -5.93
C ALA A 107 10.15 -16.82 -6.09
N ARG A 108 10.64 -16.86 -7.33
CA ARG A 108 12.06 -17.08 -7.71
C ARG A 108 13.02 -16.05 -7.11
N ASN A 109 12.57 -14.82 -6.86
CA ASN A 109 13.38 -13.79 -6.19
C ASN A 109 13.27 -13.80 -4.65
N GLY A 110 12.40 -14.64 -4.06
CA GLY A 110 12.32 -14.82 -2.61
C GLY A 110 11.04 -14.29 -1.93
N ILE A 111 10.01 -13.87 -2.70
CA ILE A 111 8.68 -13.69 -2.12
C ILE A 111 8.10 -15.07 -1.78
N ARG A 112 7.91 -15.34 -0.49
CA ARG A 112 7.36 -16.61 -0.02
C ARG A 112 5.84 -16.53 0.22
N ARG A 113 5.32 -15.34 0.52
CA ARG A 113 3.94 -15.14 0.95
C ARG A 113 3.19 -14.19 0.02
N PHE A 114 1.99 -14.56 -0.37
CA PHE A 114 1.18 -13.81 -1.34
C PHE A 114 -0.18 -13.47 -0.73
N CYS A 115 -0.40 -12.18 -0.45
CA CYS A 115 -1.70 -11.65 -0.05
C CYS A 115 -2.52 -11.32 -1.30
N LEU A 116 -3.65 -11.99 -1.47
CA LEU A 116 -4.55 -11.82 -2.60
C LEU A 116 -5.76 -11.01 -2.16
N ALA A 117 -5.85 -9.77 -2.63
CA ALA A 117 -7.01 -8.92 -2.44
C ALA A 117 -7.73 -8.73 -3.77
N ASP A 118 -9.02 -9.01 -3.80
CA ASP A 118 -9.89 -8.53 -4.86
C ASP A 118 -10.59 -7.27 -4.32
N PRO A 119 -10.52 -6.12 -5.01
CA PRO A 119 -11.02 -4.86 -4.49
C PRO A 119 -12.56 -4.78 -4.47
N MET A 120 -13.26 -5.83 -4.92
CA MET A 120 -14.71 -6.00 -4.80
C MET A 120 -15.10 -7.20 -3.93
N ASN A 121 -14.14 -7.89 -3.30
CA ASN A 121 -14.32 -9.19 -2.63
C ASN A 121 -14.80 -10.33 -3.56
N ASP A 122 -14.46 -10.33 -4.85
CA ASP A 122 -14.69 -11.51 -5.70
C ASP A 122 -13.81 -12.69 -5.23
N ALA A 123 -14.43 -13.59 -4.46
CA ALA A 123 -13.77 -14.77 -3.94
C ALA A 123 -13.36 -15.77 -5.05
N GLU A 124 -14.01 -15.77 -6.22
CA GLU A 124 -13.66 -16.65 -7.34
C GLU A 124 -12.41 -16.15 -8.06
N SER A 125 -12.28 -14.82 -8.22
CA SER A 125 -11.07 -14.12 -8.65
C SER A 125 -9.88 -14.48 -7.74
N ASN A 126 -10.05 -14.34 -6.42
CA ASN A 126 -9.02 -14.71 -5.44
C ASN A 126 -8.66 -16.22 -5.47
N VAL A 127 -9.63 -17.13 -5.65
CA VAL A 127 -9.37 -18.58 -5.78
C VAL A 127 -8.58 -18.91 -7.04
N ALA A 128 -8.85 -18.23 -8.16
CA ALA A 128 -8.08 -18.41 -9.40
C ALA A 128 -6.61 -17.96 -9.20
N CYS A 129 -6.39 -16.81 -8.57
CA CYS A 129 -5.06 -16.32 -8.21
C CYS A 129 -4.34 -17.25 -7.21
N ALA A 130 -5.04 -17.81 -6.21
CA ALA A 130 -4.45 -18.74 -5.23
C ALA A 130 -3.87 -19.99 -5.91
N ARG A 131 -4.64 -20.60 -6.81
CA ARG A 131 -4.21 -21.75 -7.62
C ARG A 131 -3.05 -21.41 -8.57
N MET A 132 -3.02 -20.19 -9.08
CA MET A 132 -1.91 -19.70 -9.92
C MET A 132 -0.62 -19.59 -9.10
N VAL A 133 -0.67 -18.94 -7.93
CA VAL A 133 0.48 -18.77 -7.02
C VAL A 133 1.04 -20.11 -6.54
N LYS A 134 0.20 -21.03 -6.04
CA LYS A 134 0.67 -22.35 -5.58
C LYS A 134 1.30 -23.17 -6.70
N ARG A 135 0.79 -23.07 -7.94
CA ARG A 135 1.35 -23.78 -9.11
C ARG A 135 2.76 -23.32 -9.45
N VAL A 136 3.09 -22.05 -9.24
CA VAL A 136 4.42 -21.48 -9.51
C VAL A 136 5.35 -21.49 -8.29
N GLY A 137 5.00 -22.25 -7.25
CA GLY A 137 5.86 -22.47 -6.07
C GLY A 137 5.74 -21.43 -4.96
N GLY A 138 4.71 -20.58 -4.95
CA GLY A 138 4.46 -19.68 -3.81
C GLY A 138 4.14 -20.48 -2.55
N GLU A 139 4.88 -20.25 -1.46
CA GLU A 139 4.80 -21.05 -0.22
C GLU A 139 3.49 -20.80 0.53
N PHE A 140 3.11 -19.54 0.75
CA PHE A 140 1.89 -19.15 1.45
C PHE A 140 0.99 -18.24 0.61
N VAL A 141 -0.32 -18.50 0.64
CA VAL A 141 -1.37 -17.68 0.02
C VAL A 141 -2.38 -17.28 1.08
N ILE A 142 -2.64 -15.98 1.17
CA ILE A 142 -3.50 -15.39 2.19
C ILE A 142 -4.58 -14.58 1.47
N ALA A 143 -5.85 -14.97 1.61
CA ALA A 143 -6.94 -14.29 0.91
C ALA A 143 -7.54 -13.16 1.76
N ALA A 144 -7.68 -11.97 1.17
CA ALA A 144 -8.26 -10.81 1.82
C ALA A 144 -9.80 -10.83 1.77
N LEU A 145 -10.42 -10.45 2.88
CA LEU A 145 -11.76 -9.90 2.93
C LEU A 145 -11.62 -8.40 3.18
N VAL A 146 -11.77 -7.59 2.13
CA VAL A 146 -11.63 -6.14 2.24
C VAL A 146 -12.91 -5.56 2.88
N PHE A 147 -12.73 -4.94 4.04
CA PHE A 147 -13.80 -4.42 4.87
C PHE A 147 -14.27 -3.04 4.39
N THR A 148 -15.59 -2.83 4.44
CA THR A 148 -16.26 -1.56 4.17
C THR A 148 -17.67 -1.60 4.78
N LEU A 149 -18.37 -0.46 4.78
CA LEU A 149 -19.73 -0.36 5.26
C LEU A 149 -20.65 0.04 4.09
N SER A 150 -21.69 -0.77 3.83
CA SER A 150 -22.84 -0.38 3.02
C SER A 150 -24.02 -1.35 3.28
N PRO A 151 -25.23 -1.11 2.74
CA PRO A 151 -26.39 -1.98 2.93
C PRO A 151 -26.18 -3.45 2.53
N ILE A 152 -25.17 -3.77 1.72
CA ILE A 152 -24.87 -5.14 1.26
C ILE A 152 -23.66 -5.81 1.95
N HIS A 153 -22.87 -5.06 2.73
CA HIS A 153 -21.64 -5.55 3.37
C HIS A 153 -21.88 -5.97 4.83
N ASP A 154 -22.80 -6.92 5.02
CA ASP A 154 -23.16 -7.49 6.32
C ASP A 154 -22.31 -8.72 6.68
N ASP A 155 -22.57 -9.33 7.84
CA ASP A 155 -21.87 -10.56 8.27
C ASP A 155 -22.09 -11.73 7.32
N ARG A 156 -23.25 -11.79 6.65
CA ARG A 156 -23.56 -12.85 5.69
C ARG A 156 -22.71 -12.72 4.43
N HIS A 157 -22.55 -11.52 3.89
CA HIS A 157 -21.66 -11.21 2.76
C HIS A 157 -20.23 -11.69 3.06
N TYR A 158 -19.64 -11.23 4.17
CA TYR A 158 -18.28 -11.59 4.55
C TYR A 158 -18.13 -13.08 4.83
N ALA A 159 -19.07 -13.70 5.54
CA ALA A 159 -19.05 -15.15 5.81
C ALA A 159 -19.25 -16.00 4.53
N GLN A 160 -19.99 -15.51 3.53
CA GLN A 160 -20.15 -16.19 2.23
C GLN A 160 -18.85 -16.15 1.41
N ALA A 161 -18.20 -14.98 1.32
CA ALA A 161 -16.89 -14.85 0.69
C ALA A 161 -15.84 -15.71 1.41
N ALA A 162 -15.81 -15.65 2.75
CA ALA A 162 -14.95 -16.47 3.60
C ALA A 162 -15.10 -17.98 3.35
N ARG A 163 -16.34 -18.50 3.27
CA ARG A 163 -16.59 -19.92 2.93
C ARG A 163 -16.05 -20.29 1.54
N LYS A 164 -16.27 -19.47 0.51
CA LYS A 164 -15.75 -19.72 -0.84
C LYS A 164 -14.22 -19.82 -0.84
N LEU A 165 -13.55 -18.90 -0.16
CA LEU A 165 -12.09 -18.88 0.01
C LEU A 165 -11.59 -20.09 0.81
N ALA A 166 -12.28 -20.46 1.90
CA ALA A 166 -11.87 -21.54 2.79
C ALA A 166 -12.01 -22.95 2.20
N VAL A 167 -12.90 -23.16 1.23
CA VAL A 167 -12.99 -24.42 0.46
C VAL A 167 -11.77 -24.63 -0.46
N CYS A 168 -11.03 -23.58 -0.78
CA CYS A 168 -9.81 -23.67 -1.56
C CYS A 168 -8.65 -24.25 -0.69
N PRO A 169 -8.09 -25.43 -1.00
CA PRO A 169 -6.94 -25.96 -0.27
C PRO A 169 -5.70 -25.08 -0.49
N GLU A 170 -5.60 -24.39 -1.63
CA GLU A 170 -4.50 -23.49 -1.96
C GLU A 170 -4.46 -22.19 -1.14
N VAL A 171 -5.50 -21.86 -0.37
CA VAL A 171 -5.54 -20.66 0.51
C VAL A 171 -5.17 -21.10 1.94
N ASP A 172 -4.00 -20.73 2.44
CA ASP A 172 -3.51 -21.18 3.75
C ASP A 172 -4.19 -20.46 4.92
N ALA A 173 -4.46 -19.16 4.76
CA ALA A 173 -5.13 -18.32 5.75
C ALA A 173 -6.00 -17.24 5.09
N ILE A 174 -6.87 -16.62 5.89
CA ILE A 174 -7.71 -15.50 5.47
C ILE A 174 -7.41 -14.30 6.37
N TYR A 175 -7.50 -13.09 5.84
CA TYR A 175 -7.36 -11.87 6.65
C TYR A 175 -8.46 -10.86 6.36
N ILE A 176 -8.95 -10.20 7.41
CA ILE A 176 -9.83 -9.03 7.26
C ILE A 176 -8.93 -7.83 7.02
N LYS A 177 -9.08 -7.16 5.87
CA LYS A 177 -8.36 -5.93 5.54
C LYS A 177 -9.29 -4.74 5.65
N ASP A 178 -9.10 -3.91 6.66
CA ASP A 178 -9.76 -2.62 6.81
C ASP A 178 -8.80 -1.48 6.40
N PRO A 179 -8.72 -1.12 5.11
CA PRO A 179 -7.89 -0.01 4.63
C PRO A 179 -8.47 1.38 4.95
N GLY A 180 -9.68 1.44 5.52
CA GLY A 180 -10.31 2.71 5.91
C GLY A 180 -10.14 3.04 7.39
N GLY A 181 -9.85 2.05 8.24
CA GLY A 181 -9.92 2.19 9.70
C GLY A 181 -11.37 2.20 10.23
N LEU A 182 -12.31 1.64 9.45
CA LEU A 182 -13.75 1.71 9.67
C LEU A 182 -14.28 0.62 10.61
N LEU A 183 -13.51 -0.44 10.86
CA LEU A 183 -13.96 -1.59 11.63
C LEU A 183 -13.96 -1.28 13.12
N SER A 184 -15.08 -0.77 13.63
CA SER A 184 -15.22 -0.54 15.08
C SER A 184 -15.21 -1.85 15.89
N PRO A 185 -14.77 -1.82 17.18
CA PRO A 185 -14.81 -2.99 18.06
C PRO A 185 -16.22 -3.63 18.15
N ARG A 186 -17.27 -2.80 18.22
CA ARG A 186 -18.68 -3.25 18.18
C ARG A 186 -19.05 -3.98 16.89
N ARG A 187 -18.45 -3.63 15.75
CA ARG A 187 -18.70 -4.33 14.47
C ARG A 187 -17.87 -5.62 14.39
N ALA A 188 -16.67 -5.62 14.96
CA ALA A 188 -15.79 -6.77 15.03
C ALA A 188 -16.36 -7.91 15.88
N SER A 189 -17.06 -7.60 16.97
CA SER A 189 -17.69 -8.60 17.85
C SER A 189 -18.79 -9.46 17.20
N THR A 190 -19.32 -9.04 16.04
CA THR A 190 -20.20 -9.89 15.21
C THR A 190 -19.50 -10.41 13.94
N LEU A 191 -18.71 -9.56 13.28
CA LEU A 191 -18.02 -9.92 12.03
C LEU A 191 -16.97 -11.00 12.22
N ILE A 192 -16.09 -10.87 13.21
CA ILE A 192 -14.97 -11.78 13.39
C ILE A 192 -15.47 -13.20 13.74
N PRO A 193 -16.41 -13.40 14.69
CA PRO A 193 -17.01 -14.71 14.91
C PRO A 193 -17.70 -15.31 13.67
N ALA A 194 -18.42 -14.50 12.88
CA ALA A 194 -19.08 -14.96 11.66
C ALA A 194 -18.07 -15.43 10.59
N VAL A 195 -16.94 -14.72 10.43
CA VAL A 195 -15.83 -15.11 9.55
C VAL A 195 -15.11 -16.35 10.11
N LYS A 196 -14.81 -16.42 11.41
CA LYS A 196 -14.17 -17.60 12.04
C LYS A 196 -14.99 -18.87 11.83
N ALA A 197 -16.30 -18.81 12.06
CA ALA A 197 -17.20 -19.93 11.79
C ALA A 197 -17.23 -20.34 10.31
N ALA A 198 -17.07 -19.39 9.39
CA ALA A 198 -17.03 -19.63 7.94
C ALA A 198 -15.73 -20.26 7.44
N ILE A 199 -14.58 -20.01 8.08
CA ILE A 199 -13.26 -20.50 7.64
C ILE A 199 -12.79 -21.76 8.38
N GLY A 200 -13.49 -22.15 9.46
CA GLY A 200 -13.15 -23.31 10.27
C GLY A 200 -11.78 -23.19 10.92
N ALA A 201 -10.92 -24.19 10.68
CA ALA A 201 -9.59 -24.25 11.28
C ALA A 201 -8.53 -23.33 10.63
N LYS A 202 -8.82 -22.70 9.48
CA LYS A 202 -7.84 -21.81 8.85
C LYS A 202 -7.52 -20.60 9.75
N PRO A 203 -6.26 -20.14 9.83
CA PRO A 203 -5.91 -18.94 10.59
C PRO A 203 -6.67 -17.71 10.06
N LEU A 204 -7.06 -16.83 11.00
CA LEU A 204 -7.57 -15.51 10.69
C LEU A 204 -6.54 -14.47 11.11
N GLU A 205 -6.30 -13.50 10.27
CA GLU A 205 -5.44 -12.34 10.56
C GLU A 205 -6.25 -11.04 10.40
N LEU A 206 -5.77 -9.97 11.03
CA LEU A 206 -6.45 -8.68 10.99
C LEU A 206 -5.47 -7.57 10.60
N HIS A 207 -5.94 -6.73 9.68
CA HIS A 207 -5.30 -5.51 9.25
C HIS A 207 -6.31 -4.38 9.39
N SER A 208 -5.97 -3.32 10.13
CA SER A 208 -6.76 -2.09 10.21
C SER A 208 -5.86 -0.87 10.17
N HIS A 209 -6.37 0.23 9.62
CA HIS A 209 -5.73 1.55 9.67
C HIS A 209 -6.20 2.34 10.91
N CYS A 210 -5.38 3.28 11.38
CA CYS A 210 -5.66 4.16 12.51
C CYS A 210 -6.43 5.44 12.13
N THR A 211 -6.94 5.54 10.90
CA THR A 211 -7.51 6.76 10.28
C THR A 211 -8.49 7.52 11.17
N ILE A 212 -9.28 6.82 11.99
CA ILE A 212 -10.26 7.39 12.94
C ILE A 212 -10.03 6.93 14.38
N GLY A 213 -8.79 6.59 14.74
CA GLY A 213 -8.38 6.26 16.11
C GLY A 213 -8.89 4.92 16.67
N LEU A 214 -9.55 4.07 15.86
CA LEU A 214 -10.13 2.81 16.33
C LEU A 214 -9.22 1.58 16.21
N GLY A 215 -8.18 1.61 15.36
CA GLY A 215 -7.40 0.42 14.98
C GLY A 215 -6.77 -0.34 16.16
N GLU A 216 -6.22 0.35 17.15
CA GLU A 216 -5.65 -0.28 18.34
C GLU A 216 -6.70 -0.87 19.28
N LEU A 217 -7.78 -0.14 19.55
CA LEU A 217 -8.88 -0.62 20.39
C LEU A 217 -9.54 -1.85 19.77
N LEU A 218 -9.72 -1.84 18.44
CA LEU A 218 -10.15 -2.99 17.66
C LEU A 218 -9.21 -4.18 17.87
N TYR A 219 -7.88 -3.98 17.85
CA TYR A 219 -6.92 -5.07 17.99
C TYR A 219 -7.00 -5.73 19.38
N MET A 220 -7.25 -4.97 20.45
CA MET A 220 -7.38 -5.52 21.80
C MET A 220 -8.65 -6.38 21.97
N ASP A 221 -9.76 -6.03 21.31
CA ASP A 221 -10.98 -6.85 21.32
C ASP A 221 -10.88 -8.05 20.34
N ALA A 222 -10.22 -7.87 19.19
CA ALA A 222 -10.22 -8.85 18.10
C ALA A 222 -9.53 -10.18 18.44
N VAL A 223 -8.57 -10.16 19.37
CA VAL A 223 -7.84 -11.37 19.80
C VAL A 223 -8.75 -12.36 20.54
N GLU A 224 -9.71 -11.86 21.34
CA GLU A 224 -10.72 -12.70 22.02
C GLU A 224 -11.69 -13.36 21.02
N TYR A 225 -11.87 -12.78 19.84
CA TYR A 225 -12.67 -13.38 18.76
C TYR A 225 -11.87 -14.37 17.88
N GLY A 226 -10.64 -14.73 18.26
CA GLY A 226 -9.87 -15.80 17.61
C GLY A 226 -9.06 -15.37 16.37
N VAL A 227 -8.68 -14.08 16.29
CA VAL A 227 -7.61 -13.60 15.41
C VAL A 227 -6.26 -14.14 15.90
N SER A 228 -5.40 -14.55 14.96
CA SER A 228 -4.10 -15.19 15.22
C SER A 228 -2.89 -14.35 14.84
N ALA A 229 -3.08 -13.30 14.04
CA ALA A 229 -2.02 -12.35 13.72
C ALA A 229 -2.56 -10.94 13.43
N LEU A 230 -1.77 -9.92 13.77
CA LEU A 230 -2.10 -8.51 13.61
C LEU A 230 -1.06 -7.81 12.71
N GLN A 231 -1.53 -7.04 11.72
CA GLN A 231 -0.65 -6.25 10.86
C GLN A 231 -0.38 -4.88 11.50
N CYS A 232 0.89 -4.58 11.77
CA CYS A 232 1.32 -3.38 12.51
C CYS A 232 2.46 -2.68 11.77
N ALA A 233 2.60 -1.37 11.95
CA ALA A 233 3.72 -0.59 11.43
C ALA A 233 4.63 -0.15 12.59
N SER A 234 5.84 0.34 12.27
CA SER A 234 6.88 0.64 13.25
C SER A 234 7.40 2.08 13.12
N GLY A 235 7.67 2.72 14.26
CA GLY A 235 8.17 4.10 14.35
C GLY A 235 7.26 5.10 13.65
N ALA A 236 7.86 6.10 12.98
CA ALA A 236 7.13 7.14 12.26
C ALA A 236 6.23 6.65 11.10
N THR A 237 6.32 5.37 10.68
CA THR A 237 5.42 4.79 9.68
C THR A 237 4.10 4.28 10.25
N ALA A 238 3.94 4.23 11.58
CA ALA A 238 2.71 3.82 12.26
C ALA A 238 1.77 4.99 12.57
N ASP A 239 0.59 4.70 13.12
CA ASP A 239 -0.43 5.67 13.49
C ASP A 239 -0.93 6.53 12.29
N GLY A 240 -1.77 7.54 12.55
CA GLY A 240 -2.33 8.39 11.49
C GLY A 240 -3.23 7.60 10.53
N ILE A 241 -2.92 7.68 9.24
CA ILE A 241 -3.61 6.90 8.18
C ILE A 241 -2.92 5.57 7.89
N SER A 242 -2.05 5.09 8.79
CA SER A 242 -1.31 3.83 8.69
C SER A 242 -1.82 2.80 9.72
N ASN A 243 -1.12 1.68 9.89
CA ASN A 243 -1.45 0.62 10.85
C ASN A 243 -1.09 1.00 12.31
N PRO A 244 -1.70 0.32 13.30
CA PRO A 244 -1.30 0.36 14.70
C PRO A 244 0.21 0.18 14.94
N PRO A 245 0.81 0.91 15.90
CA PRO A 245 2.22 0.80 16.22
C PRO A 245 2.57 -0.53 16.89
N SER A 246 3.49 -1.26 16.27
CA SER A 246 3.90 -2.62 16.60
C SER A 246 4.34 -2.81 18.06
N LEU A 247 5.15 -1.90 18.59
CA LEU A 247 5.64 -1.95 19.97
C LEU A 247 4.50 -1.77 20.98
N ARG A 248 3.66 -0.75 20.79
CA ARG A 248 2.51 -0.42 21.67
C ARG A 248 1.47 -1.54 21.65
N VAL A 249 1.20 -2.14 20.48
CA VAL A 249 0.34 -3.34 20.36
C VAL A 249 0.92 -4.53 21.11
N ALA A 250 2.22 -4.81 20.96
CA ALA A 250 2.88 -5.93 21.66
C ALA A 250 2.83 -5.77 23.18
N GLU A 251 3.12 -4.57 23.68
CA GLU A 251 3.10 -4.24 25.11
C GLU A 251 1.68 -4.31 25.70
N ASN A 252 0.69 -3.71 25.03
CA ASN A 252 -0.70 -3.74 25.48
C ASN A 252 -1.26 -5.17 25.52
N LEU A 253 -1.01 -6.00 24.50
CA LEU A 253 -1.44 -7.41 24.50
C LEU A 253 -0.79 -8.22 25.62
N ARG A 254 0.51 -7.99 25.90
CA ARG A 254 1.20 -8.62 27.03
C ARG A 254 0.63 -8.15 28.38
N ALA A 255 0.29 -6.87 28.52
CA ALA A 255 -0.36 -6.33 29.72
C ALA A 255 -1.77 -6.91 29.95
N LEU A 256 -2.48 -7.25 28.86
CA LEU A 256 -3.76 -7.97 28.89
C LEU A 256 -3.62 -9.49 29.09
N GLY A 257 -2.39 -10.02 29.22
CA GLY A 257 -2.13 -11.44 29.48
C GLY A 257 -2.08 -12.34 28.24
N HIS A 258 -1.89 -11.78 27.05
CA HIS A 258 -1.61 -12.53 25.82
C HIS A 258 -0.11 -12.75 25.63
N THR A 259 0.25 -13.80 24.89
CA THR A 259 1.62 -14.03 24.44
C THR A 259 1.81 -13.38 23.08
N VAL A 260 2.85 -12.56 22.94
CA VAL A 260 3.28 -11.99 21.65
C VAL A 260 4.74 -12.39 21.44
N PRO A 261 5.06 -13.39 20.60
CA PRO A 261 6.37 -14.03 20.54
C PRO A 261 7.36 -13.23 19.68
N VAL A 262 7.66 -11.99 20.11
CA VAL A 262 8.62 -11.08 19.46
C VAL A 262 9.75 -10.66 20.40
N ASP A 263 10.95 -10.49 19.83
CA ASP A 263 12.08 -9.79 20.45
C ASP A 263 11.75 -8.29 20.52
N ILE A 264 11.51 -7.79 21.75
CA ILE A 264 11.18 -6.38 22.00
C ILE A 264 12.39 -5.45 21.79
N GLU A 265 13.62 -5.94 21.99
CA GLU A 265 14.82 -5.14 21.75
C GLU A 265 15.01 -4.91 20.25
N ALA A 266 14.92 -5.97 19.43
CA ALA A 266 14.86 -5.85 17.98
C ALA A 266 13.68 -4.98 17.50
N LEU A 267 12.49 -5.18 18.06
CA LEU A 267 11.31 -4.39 17.68
C LEU A 267 11.51 -2.89 18.00
N THR A 268 12.13 -2.58 19.13
CA THR A 268 12.50 -1.21 19.53
C THR A 268 13.54 -0.60 18.59
N GLU A 269 14.51 -1.40 18.13
CA GLU A 269 15.51 -1.00 17.14
C GLU A 269 14.86 -0.67 15.78
N VAL A 270 13.94 -1.51 15.30
CA VAL A 270 13.13 -1.26 14.08
C VAL A 270 12.29 0.01 14.22
N ASN A 271 11.60 0.19 15.36
CA ASN A 271 10.83 1.41 15.63
C ASN A 271 11.72 2.67 15.60
N ARG A 272 12.88 2.64 16.27
CA ARG A 272 13.85 3.74 16.28
C ARG A 272 14.41 4.03 14.90
N PHE A 273 14.62 3.01 14.06
CA PHE A 273 15.12 3.20 12.69
C PHE A 273 14.12 3.98 11.81
N PHE A 274 12.85 3.57 11.78
CA PHE A 274 11.83 4.29 11.00
C PHE A 274 11.57 5.72 11.51
N THR A 275 11.66 5.96 12.82
CA THR A 275 11.61 7.33 13.37
C THR A 275 12.81 8.17 12.91
N ARG A 276 14.04 7.65 13.02
CA ARG A 276 15.25 8.36 12.55
C ARG A 276 15.25 8.61 11.04
N ILE A 277 14.67 7.73 10.23
CA ILE A 277 14.43 8.00 8.79
C ILE A 277 13.54 9.24 8.63
N ALA A 278 12.41 9.33 9.34
CA ALA A 278 11.52 10.48 9.20
C ALA A 278 12.21 11.80 9.58
N GLU A 279 13.00 11.80 10.65
CA GLU A 279 13.81 12.95 11.10
C GLU A 279 14.88 13.34 10.06
N ALA A 280 15.64 12.37 9.54
CA ALA A 280 16.75 12.61 8.61
C ALA A 280 16.31 12.96 7.18
N GLU A 281 15.12 12.50 6.76
CA GLU A 281 14.51 12.77 5.45
C GLU A 281 13.51 13.94 5.46
N GLY A 282 13.07 14.40 6.65
CA GLY A 282 12.00 15.39 6.79
C GLY A 282 10.62 14.84 6.39
N LEU A 283 10.38 13.54 6.58
CA LEU A 283 9.12 12.88 6.25
C LEU A 283 8.09 13.07 7.37
N ALA A 284 6.81 12.91 7.03
CA ALA A 284 5.73 12.98 8.00
C ALA A 284 5.83 11.88 9.06
N VAL A 285 5.49 12.19 10.31
CA VAL A 285 5.35 11.21 11.39
C VAL A 285 3.86 10.96 11.59
N GLY A 286 3.43 9.70 11.57
CA GLY A 286 2.05 9.35 11.87
C GLY A 286 1.71 9.64 13.34
N ALA A 287 0.47 10.05 13.60
CA ALA A 287 0.01 10.48 14.91
C ALA A 287 -1.41 10.00 15.18
N THR A 288 -1.72 9.66 16.45
CA THR A 288 -3.05 9.21 16.88
C THR A 288 -4.13 10.18 16.39
N GLN A 289 -5.13 9.66 15.69
CA GLN A 289 -6.25 10.46 15.18
C GLN A 289 -7.39 10.51 16.21
N PRO A 290 -8.07 11.66 16.37
CA PRO A 290 -9.34 11.69 17.07
C PRO A 290 -10.39 10.86 16.31
N PHE A 291 -11.36 10.29 17.02
CA PHE A 291 -12.45 9.57 16.39
C PHE A 291 -13.38 10.52 15.63
N ASP A 292 -13.63 10.22 14.36
CA ASP A 292 -14.60 10.92 13.51
C ASP A 292 -15.60 9.92 12.90
N ALA A 293 -16.85 9.97 13.37
CA ALA A 293 -17.93 9.14 12.87
C ALA A 293 -18.37 9.48 11.44
N ALA A 294 -17.97 10.64 10.87
CA ALA A 294 -18.32 11.01 9.49
C ALA A 294 -17.74 10.02 8.47
N TYR A 295 -16.57 9.45 8.75
CA TYR A 295 -15.94 8.41 7.93
C TYR A 295 -16.80 7.16 7.76
N LEU A 296 -17.65 6.82 8.75
CA LEU A 296 -18.57 5.68 8.63
C LEU A 296 -19.62 5.89 7.53
N ARG A 297 -19.86 7.15 7.14
CA ARG A 297 -20.73 7.53 6.00
C ARG A 297 -19.93 7.62 4.70
N HIS A 298 -18.96 8.54 4.62
CA HIS A 298 -18.29 8.86 3.35
C HIS A 298 -17.18 7.88 2.97
N GLN A 299 -16.50 7.28 3.94
CA GLN A 299 -15.49 6.22 3.79
C GLN A 299 -14.28 6.56 2.90
N LEU A 300 -14.19 7.79 2.38
CA LEU A 300 -12.98 8.35 1.75
C LEU A 300 -11.74 8.13 2.64
N PRO A 301 -10.65 7.54 2.11
CA PRO A 301 -9.37 7.48 2.80
C PRO A 301 -8.85 8.89 3.14
N GLY A 302 -8.20 9.07 4.30
CA GLY A 302 -7.83 10.40 4.79
C GLY A 302 -6.98 11.24 3.82
N GLY A 303 -6.03 10.62 3.11
CA GLY A 303 -5.24 11.28 2.06
C GLY A 303 -6.05 11.78 0.86
N MET A 304 -7.21 11.18 0.59
CA MET A 304 -8.13 11.63 -0.46
C MET A 304 -8.97 12.82 -0.02
N ILE A 305 -9.35 12.92 1.25
CA ILE A 305 -10.04 14.10 1.79
C ILE A 305 -9.12 15.33 1.69
N GLY A 306 -7.83 15.18 2.03
CA GLY A 306 -6.84 16.24 1.83
C GLY A 306 -6.70 16.65 0.36
N THR A 307 -6.74 15.70 -0.57
CA THR A 307 -6.71 15.97 -2.02
C THR A 307 -7.97 16.69 -2.50
N MET A 308 -9.16 16.21 -2.13
CA MET A 308 -10.45 16.84 -2.43
C MET A 308 -10.49 18.29 -1.94
N ARG A 309 -10.12 18.53 -0.68
CA ARG A 309 -10.09 19.88 -0.08
C ARG A 309 -9.16 20.82 -0.83
N ARG A 310 -7.96 20.36 -1.24
CA ARG A 310 -7.06 21.16 -2.09
C ARG A 310 -7.67 21.46 -3.45
N GLN A 311 -8.20 20.46 -4.16
CA GLN A 311 -8.80 20.64 -5.48
C GLN A 311 -9.99 21.61 -5.46
N LEU A 312 -10.84 21.54 -4.42
CA LEU A 312 -11.93 22.48 -4.21
C LEU A 312 -11.41 23.89 -3.90
N ALA A 313 -10.40 24.02 -3.02
CA ALA A 313 -9.81 25.32 -2.66
C ALA A 313 -9.13 26.01 -3.86
N GLU A 314 -8.36 25.26 -4.66
CA GLU A 314 -7.68 25.73 -5.88
C GLU A 314 -8.64 26.30 -6.92
N GLN A 315 -9.90 25.83 -6.93
CA GLN A 315 -10.96 26.30 -7.84
C GLN A 315 -11.91 27.33 -7.19
N GLY A 316 -11.69 27.72 -5.92
CA GLY A 316 -12.59 28.62 -5.18
C GLY A 316 -13.90 27.96 -4.71
N LEU A 317 -13.99 26.63 -4.78
CA LEU A 317 -15.20 25.82 -4.55
C LEU A 317 -15.20 25.11 -3.18
N ALA A 318 -14.38 25.53 -2.22
CA ALA A 318 -14.28 24.91 -0.88
C ALA A 318 -15.63 24.75 -0.16
N HIS A 319 -16.59 25.65 -0.43
CA HIS A 319 -17.96 25.59 0.10
C HIS A 319 -18.79 24.39 -0.38
N LEU A 320 -18.36 23.68 -1.43
CA LEU A 320 -19.02 22.50 -1.98
C LEU A 320 -18.56 21.17 -1.37
N GLU A 321 -17.65 21.17 -0.38
CA GLU A 321 -17.13 19.93 0.24
C GLU A 321 -18.25 18.98 0.69
N GLY A 322 -19.26 19.49 1.40
CA GLY A 322 -20.40 18.68 1.86
C GLY A 322 -21.19 18.07 0.71
N ALA A 323 -21.47 18.85 -0.35
CA ALA A 323 -22.18 18.38 -1.54
C ALA A 323 -21.41 17.29 -2.28
N VAL A 324 -20.07 17.41 -2.41
CA VAL A 324 -19.23 16.37 -3.02
C VAL A 324 -19.21 15.09 -2.19
N ILE A 325 -19.21 15.20 -0.86
CA ILE A 325 -19.29 14.03 0.04
C ILE A 325 -20.66 13.33 -0.07
N GLU A 326 -21.77 14.07 -0.11
CA GLU A 326 -23.11 13.49 -0.28
C GLU A 326 -23.27 12.83 -1.66
N GLU A 327 -22.80 13.50 -2.71
CA GLU A 327 -22.85 12.97 -4.08
C GLU A 327 -21.97 11.72 -4.23
N LEU A 328 -20.81 11.65 -3.55
CA LEU A 328 -19.97 10.45 -3.53
C LEU A 328 -20.71 9.23 -2.98
N ALA A 329 -21.55 9.41 -1.95
CA ALA A 329 -22.36 8.31 -1.42
C ALA A 329 -23.39 7.81 -2.45
N ARG A 330 -24.02 8.72 -3.21
CA ARG A 330 -24.98 8.38 -4.28
C ARG A 330 -24.32 7.69 -5.45
N VAL A 331 -23.22 8.27 -5.96
CA VAL A 331 -22.42 7.67 -7.04
C VAL A 331 -21.92 6.28 -6.65
N ARG A 332 -21.57 6.06 -5.37
CA ARG A 332 -21.16 4.75 -4.86
C ARG A 332 -22.30 3.73 -4.87
N GLU A 333 -23.50 4.12 -4.48
CA GLU A 333 -24.70 3.28 -4.58
C GLU A 333 -25.00 2.92 -6.03
N GLU A 334 -25.05 3.94 -6.90
CA GLU A 334 -25.37 3.82 -8.33
C GLU A 334 -24.34 3.00 -9.11
N LEU A 335 -23.06 3.04 -8.72
CA LEU A 335 -22.01 2.18 -9.27
C LEU A 335 -21.95 0.78 -8.65
N GLY A 336 -22.95 0.37 -7.87
CA GLY A 336 -23.07 -1.01 -7.38
C GLY A 336 -22.21 -1.32 -6.14
N TRP A 337 -22.06 -0.34 -5.25
CA TRP A 337 -21.31 -0.43 -3.99
C TRP A 337 -19.87 -0.95 -4.09
N PRO A 338 -19.00 -0.31 -4.90
CA PRO A 338 -17.57 -0.61 -4.85
C PRO A 338 -16.98 -0.26 -3.48
N ILE A 339 -15.92 -0.97 -3.11
CA ILE A 339 -15.17 -0.73 -1.86
C ILE A 339 -14.37 0.57 -2.03
N VAL A 340 -14.40 1.46 -1.04
CA VAL A 340 -13.75 2.79 -1.14
C VAL A 340 -12.24 2.69 -0.89
N MET A 341 -11.55 2.00 -1.80
CA MET A 341 -10.10 1.87 -1.87
C MET A 341 -9.60 2.18 -3.28
N THR A 342 -8.30 2.41 -3.45
CA THR A 342 -7.69 2.62 -4.78
C THR A 342 -7.92 1.42 -5.71
N PRO A 343 -8.40 1.58 -6.96
CA PRO A 343 -8.69 2.85 -7.65
C PRO A 343 -10.07 3.46 -7.38
N PHE A 344 -11.05 2.68 -6.94
CA PHE A 344 -12.46 3.09 -6.87
C PHE A 344 -12.68 4.37 -6.06
N SER A 345 -11.95 4.58 -4.97
CA SER A 345 -12.03 5.81 -4.18
C SER A 345 -11.74 7.08 -5.01
N GLN A 346 -10.83 7.02 -5.99
CA GLN A 346 -10.58 8.12 -6.94
C GLN A 346 -11.68 8.23 -7.99
N ILE A 347 -12.18 7.11 -8.51
CA ILE A 347 -13.26 7.09 -9.51
C ILE A 347 -14.53 7.73 -8.94
N LEU A 348 -14.91 7.32 -7.73
CA LEU A 348 -16.05 7.86 -6.97
C LEU A 348 -15.90 9.36 -6.72
N LEU A 349 -14.73 9.80 -6.23
CA LEU A 349 -14.46 11.20 -5.94
C LEU A 349 -14.49 12.07 -7.19
N THR A 350 -13.82 11.64 -8.28
CA THR A 350 -13.80 12.40 -9.54
C THR A 350 -15.21 12.52 -10.13
N GLN A 351 -15.99 11.43 -10.17
CA GLN A 351 -17.36 11.47 -10.69
C GLN A 351 -18.28 12.34 -9.81
N ALA A 352 -18.17 12.26 -8.49
CA ALA A 352 -18.94 13.11 -7.58
C ALA A 352 -18.61 14.60 -7.73
N PHE A 353 -17.32 14.93 -7.85
CA PHE A 353 -16.87 16.29 -8.14
C PHE A 353 -17.45 16.81 -9.46
N LEU A 354 -17.40 16.02 -10.54
CA LEU A 354 -17.96 16.38 -11.85
C LEU A 354 -19.49 16.51 -11.82
N ASN A 355 -20.18 15.71 -11.01
CA ASN A 355 -21.63 15.79 -10.85
C ASN A 355 -22.08 17.05 -10.09
N VAL A 356 -21.32 17.47 -9.06
CA VAL A 356 -21.62 18.67 -8.25
C VAL A 356 -21.22 19.97 -8.95
N THR A 357 -20.13 19.97 -9.73
CA THR A 357 -19.64 21.16 -10.44
C THR A 357 -20.18 21.29 -11.87
N GLY A 358 -20.72 20.20 -12.43
CA GLY A 358 -21.39 20.18 -13.72
C GLY A 358 -22.82 20.73 -13.68
N ARG A 359 -23.43 20.87 -14.86
CA ARG A 359 -24.85 21.29 -14.98
C ARG A 359 -25.84 20.20 -14.56
N GLU A 360 -25.49 18.95 -14.84
CA GLU A 360 -26.27 17.76 -14.51
C GLU A 360 -25.33 16.59 -14.19
N ARG A 361 -25.80 15.69 -13.31
CA ARG A 361 -25.10 14.44 -12.95
C ARG A 361 -24.81 13.62 -14.21
N TYR A 362 -23.62 13.00 -14.27
CA TYR A 362 -23.16 12.14 -15.38
C TYR A 362 -23.15 12.81 -16.77
N THR A 363 -23.07 14.14 -16.85
CA THR A 363 -22.78 14.85 -18.12
C THR A 363 -21.38 14.54 -18.64
N VAL A 364 -20.42 14.43 -17.73
CA VAL A 364 -19.05 13.95 -18.00
C VAL A 364 -18.83 12.70 -17.17
N ILE A 365 -18.38 11.63 -17.81
CA ILE A 365 -18.05 10.36 -17.18
C ILE A 365 -16.57 10.06 -17.48
N PRO A 366 -15.68 9.98 -16.48
CA PRO A 366 -14.28 9.65 -16.69
C PRO A 366 -14.08 8.26 -17.31
N ASP A 367 -13.03 8.11 -18.11
CA ASP A 367 -12.66 6.82 -18.73
C ASP A 367 -12.55 5.69 -17.69
N GLU A 368 -12.06 5.98 -16.48
CA GLU A 368 -11.93 4.99 -15.40
C GLU A 368 -13.30 4.49 -14.89
N ALA A 369 -14.31 5.37 -14.83
CA ALA A 369 -15.67 4.99 -14.47
C ALA A 369 -16.31 4.14 -15.59
N ILE A 370 -16.04 4.47 -16.86
CA ILE A 370 -16.47 3.65 -18.00
C ILE A 370 -15.76 2.28 -17.98
N ARG A 371 -14.44 2.23 -17.77
CA ARG A 371 -13.69 0.96 -17.67
C ARG A 371 -14.15 0.11 -16.49
N TYR A 372 -14.56 0.71 -15.37
CA TYR A 372 -15.22 0.01 -14.26
C TYR A 372 -16.56 -0.61 -14.70
N ALA A 373 -17.44 0.16 -15.35
CA ALA A 373 -18.72 -0.35 -15.86
C ALA A 373 -18.56 -1.44 -16.93
N LEU A 374 -17.48 -1.38 -17.72
CA LEU A 374 -17.07 -2.43 -18.67
C LEU A 374 -16.40 -3.66 -17.99
N GLY A 375 -16.31 -3.71 -16.66
CA GLY A 375 -15.77 -4.84 -15.90
C GLY A 375 -14.24 -4.97 -15.92
N ARG A 376 -13.49 -3.96 -16.41
CA ARG A 376 -12.02 -4.02 -16.51
C ARG A 376 -11.31 -4.04 -15.15
N PHE A 377 -11.99 -3.60 -14.09
CA PHE A 377 -11.48 -3.58 -12.71
C PHE A 377 -12.10 -4.66 -11.79
N GLY A 378 -12.75 -5.67 -12.36
CA GLY A 378 -13.49 -6.70 -11.61
C GLY A 378 -15.01 -6.53 -11.77
N ARG A 379 -15.77 -7.33 -11.02
CA ARG A 379 -17.24 -7.36 -11.11
C ARG A 379 -17.87 -6.47 -10.02
N PRO A 380 -18.83 -5.59 -10.36
CA PRO A 380 -19.67 -4.92 -9.38
C PRO A 380 -20.35 -5.90 -8.41
N ASN A 381 -20.46 -5.54 -7.13
CA ASN A 381 -21.10 -6.39 -6.11
C ASN A 381 -22.60 -6.58 -6.37
N VAL A 382 -23.24 -5.53 -6.89
CA VAL A 382 -24.59 -5.54 -7.45
C VAL A 382 -24.56 -4.81 -8.80
N PRO A 383 -25.53 -5.01 -9.71
CA PRO A 383 -25.58 -4.29 -10.98
C PRO A 383 -25.50 -2.77 -10.79
N ILE A 384 -24.82 -2.10 -11.73
CA ILE A 384 -24.83 -0.63 -11.84
C ILE A 384 -26.27 -0.19 -12.14
N ALA A 385 -26.68 0.95 -11.58
CA ALA A 385 -28.00 1.53 -11.76
C ALA A 385 -28.35 1.64 -13.26
N PRO A 386 -29.52 1.15 -13.72
CA PRO A 386 -29.84 1.02 -15.15
C PRO A 386 -29.66 2.31 -15.94
N GLU A 387 -30.09 3.44 -15.39
CA GLU A 387 -30.00 4.77 -15.99
C GLU A 387 -28.56 5.29 -16.10
N VAL A 388 -27.68 4.94 -15.15
CA VAL A 388 -26.24 5.26 -15.22
C VAL A 388 -25.57 4.36 -16.25
N MET A 389 -25.92 3.08 -16.29
CA MET A 389 -25.39 2.12 -17.27
C MET A 389 -25.82 2.47 -18.70
N GLU A 390 -27.09 2.85 -18.92
CA GLU A 390 -27.59 3.34 -20.22
C GLU A 390 -26.82 4.60 -20.66
N ARG A 391 -26.63 5.57 -19.76
CA ARG A 391 -25.86 6.79 -20.05
C ARG A 391 -24.42 6.46 -20.42
N ILE A 392 -23.78 5.52 -19.74
CA ILE A 392 -22.43 5.02 -20.08
C ILE A 392 -22.42 4.34 -21.46
N GLU A 393 -23.31 3.39 -21.74
CA GLU A 393 -23.37 2.68 -23.03
C GLU A 393 -23.64 3.62 -24.22
N SER A 394 -24.35 4.72 -23.99
CA SER A 394 -24.64 5.73 -25.02
C SER A 394 -23.40 6.48 -25.52
N LEU A 395 -22.32 6.55 -24.74
CA LEU A 395 -21.14 7.34 -25.06
C LEU A 395 -20.33 6.71 -26.22
N PRO A 396 -19.91 7.50 -27.23
CA PRO A 396 -18.94 7.05 -28.24
C PRO A 396 -17.67 6.47 -27.60
N ARG A 397 -17.18 7.11 -26.52
CA ARG A 397 -16.01 6.69 -25.76
C ARG A 397 -16.12 5.27 -25.21
N THR A 398 -17.31 4.82 -24.80
CA THR A 398 -17.53 3.45 -24.32
C THR A 398 -17.28 2.41 -25.39
N ARG A 399 -17.59 2.72 -26.66
CA ARG A 399 -17.28 1.83 -27.79
C ARG A 399 -15.78 1.76 -28.07
N GLU A 400 -15.06 2.88 -27.93
CA GLU A 400 -13.59 2.93 -28.04
C GLU A 400 -12.92 2.11 -26.92
N LEU A 401 -13.32 2.31 -25.66
CA LEU A 401 -12.79 1.60 -24.50
C LEU A 401 -13.14 0.09 -24.48
N ARG A 402 -14.25 -0.29 -25.12
CA ARG A 402 -14.60 -1.68 -25.39
C ARG A 402 -13.73 -2.31 -26.49
N ALA A 403 -13.27 -1.52 -27.45
CA ALA A 403 -12.37 -1.94 -28.52
C ALA A 403 -10.88 -1.91 -28.10
N GLU A 404 -10.52 -1.35 -26.94
CA GLU A 404 -9.15 -1.42 -26.40
C GLU A 404 -8.72 -2.90 -26.28
N PRO A 405 -7.59 -3.29 -26.93
CA PRO A 405 -7.12 -4.66 -26.93
C PRO A 405 -6.73 -5.11 -25.52
N ALA A 406 -6.87 -6.41 -25.24
CA ALA A 406 -6.32 -6.99 -24.03
C ALA A 406 -4.78 -7.02 -24.09
N MET A 407 -4.14 -7.18 -22.92
CA MET A 407 -2.69 -7.39 -22.84
C MET A 407 -2.27 -8.56 -23.76
N PRO A 408 -1.29 -8.37 -24.67
CA PRO A 408 -0.82 -9.41 -25.56
C PRO A 408 -0.26 -10.65 -24.83
N PRO A 409 -0.27 -11.85 -25.47
CA PRO A 409 0.38 -13.04 -24.94
C PRO A 409 1.89 -12.83 -24.72
N ILE A 410 2.50 -13.58 -23.80
CA ILE A 410 3.94 -13.46 -23.46
C ILE A 410 4.84 -13.65 -24.69
N ALA A 411 4.50 -14.57 -25.60
CA ALA A 411 5.24 -14.79 -26.84
C ALA A 411 5.25 -13.54 -27.75
N GLU A 412 4.14 -12.79 -27.80
CA GLU A 412 4.00 -11.55 -28.57
C GLU A 412 4.72 -10.38 -27.89
N LEU A 413 4.63 -10.29 -26.56
CA LEU A 413 5.39 -9.31 -25.76
C LEU A 413 6.91 -9.50 -25.95
N ARG A 414 7.43 -10.73 -25.90
CA ARG A 414 8.84 -11.02 -26.21
C ARG A 414 9.21 -10.68 -27.65
N ALA A 415 8.33 -10.95 -28.63
CA ALA A 415 8.58 -10.60 -30.02
C ALA A 415 8.64 -9.08 -30.25
N ARG A 416 7.87 -8.29 -29.50
CA ARG A 416 7.82 -6.81 -29.59
C ARG A 416 8.91 -6.10 -28.78
N LEU A 417 9.16 -6.55 -27.55
CA LEU A 417 10.02 -5.85 -26.58
C LEU A 417 11.47 -6.35 -26.60
N GLY A 418 11.70 -7.61 -26.98
CA GLY A 418 13.01 -8.23 -27.06
C GLY A 418 12.96 -9.70 -26.66
N ARG A 419 13.40 -10.59 -27.58
CA ARG A 419 13.32 -12.05 -27.37
C ARG A 419 14.27 -12.57 -26.29
N GLU A 420 15.40 -11.89 -26.10
CA GLU A 420 16.47 -12.25 -25.16
C GLU A 420 16.34 -11.56 -23.79
N LEU A 421 15.27 -10.77 -23.57
CA LEU A 421 15.00 -10.16 -22.28
C LEU A 421 14.76 -11.22 -21.20
N SER A 422 15.35 -11.01 -20.03
CA SER A 422 14.99 -11.76 -18.83
C SER A 422 13.51 -11.52 -18.48
N ASP A 423 12.90 -12.46 -17.77
CA ASP A 423 11.51 -12.33 -17.32
C ASP A 423 11.30 -11.07 -16.48
N GLU A 424 12.27 -10.76 -15.62
CA GLU A 424 12.34 -9.55 -14.79
C GLU A 424 12.24 -8.27 -15.62
N GLU A 425 13.01 -8.15 -16.71
CA GLU A 425 12.98 -6.97 -17.57
C GLU A 425 11.77 -6.96 -18.50
N LEU A 426 11.31 -8.12 -18.97
CA LEU A 426 10.08 -8.25 -19.76
C LEU A 426 8.86 -7.75 -18.98
N LEU A 427 8.71 -8.17 -17.72
CA LEU A 427 7.61 -7.75 -16.84
C LEU A 427 7.62 -6.24 -16.60
N LEU A 428 8.79 -5.63 -16.41
CA LEU A 428 8.93 -4.18 -16.29
C LEU A 428 8.60 -3.47 -17.62
N ARG A 429 9.24 -3.84 -18.73
CA ARG A 429 9.01 -3.19 -20.05
C ARG A 429 7.60 -3.36 -20.59
N ALA A 430 6.89 -4.43 -20.22
CA ALA A 430 5.49 -4.65 -20.59
C ALA A 430 4.50 -3.82 -19.77
N THR A 431 4.89 -3.25 -18.62
CA THR A 431 3.98 -2.52 -17.72
C THR A 431 4.47 -1.14 -17.30
N MET A 432 5.61 -0.68 -17.83
CA MET A 432 6.21 0.62 -17.56
C MET A 432 6.72 1.28 -18.85
N PRO A 433 6.75 2.62 -18.93
CA PRO A 433 7.37 3.32 -20.05
C PRO A 433 8.84 2.92 -20.21
N ALA A 434 9.25 2.59 -21.44
CA ALA A 434 10.62 2.13 -21.74
C ALA A 434 11.69 3.07 -21.17
N THR A 435 11.51 4.39 -21.30
CA THR A 435 12.42 5.41 -20.78
C THR A 435 12.63 5.38 -19.26
N GLN A 436 11.65 4.86 -18.49
CA GLN A 436 11.80 4.68 -17.03
C GLN A 436 12.65 3.43 -16.73
N VAL A 437 12.45 2.35 -17.48
CA VAL A 437 13.24 1.11 -17.35
C VAL A 437 14.69 1.33 -17.82
N ASP A 438 14.88 2.06 -18.92
CA ASP A 438 16.21 2.42 -19.43
C ASP A 438 16.96 3.32 -18.44
N ALA A 439 16.29 4.30 -17.82
CA ALA A 439 16.89 5.17 -16.81
C ALA A 439 17.26 4.44 -15.51
N MET A 440 16.52 3.39 -15.14
CA MET A 440 16.86 2.47 -14.05
C MET A 440 18.07 1.61 -14.42
N ARG A 441 18.06 0.95 -15.59
CA ARG A 441 19.21 0.16 -16.08
C ARG A 441 20.50 0.99 -16.15
N ALA A 442 20.41 2.24 -16.60
CA ALA A 442 21.54 3.17 -16.68
C ALA A 442 22.02 3.71 -15.32
N ALA A 443 21.21 3.64 -14.26
CA ALA A 443 21.63 4.02 -12.91
C ALA A 443 22.53 2.96 -12.25
N GLY A 444 22.39 1.69 -12.64
CA GLY A 444 23.16 0.58 -12.09
C GLY A 444 22.58 0.04 -10.77
N PRO A 445 23.36 -0.77 -10.02
CA PRO A 445 22.94 -1.33 -8.74
C PRO A 445 22.61 -0.25 -7.71
N ALA A 446 21.62 -0.53 -6.86
CA ALA A 446 21.25 0.40 -5.80
C ALA A 446 22.32 0.50 -4.69
N ALA A 447 22.29 1.59 -3.92
CA ALA A 447 23.08 1.66 -2.69
C ALA A 447 22.57 0.62 -1.69
N LEU A 448 23.49 -0.05 -0.98
CA LEU A 448 23.16 -1.17 -0.08
C LEU A 448 23.07 -0.78 1.40
N HIS A 449 23.56 0.41 1.77
CA HIS A 449 23.59 0.89 3.14
C HIS A 449 23.20 2.35 3.23
N TYR A 450 22.45 2.67 4.27
CA TYR A 450 21.96 4.00 4.61
C TYR A 450 22.16 4.21 6.12
N ASP A 451 22.61 5.39 6.51
CA ASP A 451 22.69 5.77 7.91
C ASP A 451 21.94 7.10 8.14
N PRO A 452 20.84 7.10 8.92
CA PRO A 452 20.12 8.33 9.23
C PRO A 452 20.91 9.28 10.14
N GLU A 453 21.89 8.79 10.92
CA GLU A 453 22.62 9.63 11.88
C GLU A 453 23.67 10.52 11.20
N SER A 454 24.42 9.98 10.24
CA SER A 454 25.38 10.78 9.45
C SER A 454 24.72 11.64 8.38
N LYS A 455 23.50 11.32 7.92
CA LYS A 455 22.85 12.06 6.81
C LYS A 455 22.78 13.59 7.03
N PRO A 456 22.29 14.12 8.16
CA PRO A 456 22.25 15.58 8.39
C PRO A 456 23.64 16.23 8.34
N VAL A 457 24.66 15.55 8.86
CA VAL A 457 26.06 16.01 8.84
C VAL A 457 26.61 16.02 7.41
N MET A 458 26.37 14.96 6.64
CA MET A 458 26.81 14.87 5.25
C MET A 458 26.12 15.90 4.35
N GLU A 459 24.85 16.22 4.60
CA GLU A 459 24.13 17.28 3.89
C GLU A 459 24.66 18.68 4.25
N LEU A 460 24.98 18.94 5.52
CA LEU A 460 25.67 20.17 5.94
C LEU A 460 27.02 20.32 5.21
N LEU A 461 27.85 19.27 5.19
CA LEU A 461 29.13 19.27 4.49
C LEU A 461 28.98 19.56 2.99
N ARG A 462 28.03 18.91 2.31
CA ARG A 462 27.73 19.17 0.87
C ARG A 462 27.28 20.59 0.60
N ARG A 463 26.54 21.22 1.53
CA ARG A 463 26.11 22.62 1.41
C ARG A 463 27.29 23.57 1.59
N VAL A 464 28.13 23.34 2.60
CA VAL A 464 29.35 24.14 2.83
C VAL A 464 30.28 24.08 1.61
N LEU A 465 30.52 22.89 1.05
CA LEU A 465 31.39 22.71 -0.13
C LEU A 465 30.88 23.43 -1.40
N LYS A 466 29.62 23.87 -1.45
CA LYS A 466 29.05 24.66 -2.56
C LYS A 466 29.17 26.17 -2.35
N LEU A 467 29.56 26.64 -1.16
CA LEU A 467 29.67 28.06 -0.86
C LEU A 467 30.88 28.66 -1.58
N ARG A 468 30.64 29.59 -2.51
CA ARG A 468 31.71 30.34 -3.16
C ARG A 468 32.34 31.32 -2.16
N GLY A 469 33.67 31.40 -2.18
CA GLY A 469 34.41 32.30 -1.30
C GLY A 469 34.66 31.75 0.10
N VAL A 470 34.24 30.52 0.43
CA VAL A 470 34.71 29.78 1.61
C VAL A 470 35.96 28.99 1.21
N SER A 471 37.03 29.12 2.01
CA SER A 471 38.30 28.40 1.84
C SER A 471 38.63 27.46 3.00
N GLU A 472 37.97 27.62 4.15
CA GLU A 472 38.20 26.82 5.35
C GLU A 472 36.86 26.51 6.04
N LEU A 473 36.69 25.25 6.46
CA LEU A 473 35.63 24.80 7.37
C LEU A 473 36.31 24.16 8.59
N SER A 474 35.88 24.54 9.79
CA SER A 474 36.34 23.97 11.06
C SER A 474 35.13 23.54 11.90
N VAL A 475 35.22 22.36 12.52
CA VAL A 475 34.20 21.78 13.43
C VAL A 475 34.91 21.19 14.66
N VAL A 476 34.32 21.33 15.85
CA VAL A 476 34.76 20.77 17.15
C VAL A 476 33.46 20.39 17.94
N LYS A 477 33.40 19.76 19.15
CA LYS A 477 32.10 19.53 19.89
C LYS A 477 32.08 19.63 21.44
N SER A 478 31.27 20.58 22.00
CA SER A 478 31.01 21.24 23.34
C SER A 478 31.75 22.50 23.90
N ASP A 479 32.97 22.89 23.59
CA ASP A 479 33.87 22.39 22.58
C ASP A 479 33.29 22.53 21.15
N PHE A 480 32.03 22.99 20.90
CA PHE A 480 31.38 22.97 19.56
C PHE A 480 31.43 24.33 18.91
N LYS A 481 32.06 24.37 17.75
CA LYS A 481 32.31 25.59 17.01
C LYS A 481 32.39 25.24 15.53
N LEU A 482 31.44 25.75 14.75
CA LEU A 482 31.43 25.63 13.30
C LEU A 482 31.96 26.95 12.71
N GLU A 483 33.23 27.00 12.32
CA GLU A 483 33.83 28.16 11.67
C GLU A 483 33.87 27.96 10.15
N LEU A 484 33.46 28.99 9.41
CA LEU A 484 33.63 29.10 7.97
C LEU A 484 34.50 30.34 7.72
N ARG A 485 35.66 30.17 7.09
CA ARG A 485 36.52 31.31 6.71
C ARG A 485 36.62 31.43 5.20
N GLY A 486 36.65 32.67 4.73
CA GLY A 486 36.79 32.98 3.32
C GLY A 486 38.17 33.48 2.94
N GLY A 487 38.54 33.25 1.68
CA GLY A 487 39.79 33.76 1.12
C GLY A 487 39.75 35.28 1.01
N ALA A 488 40.53 35.98 1.83
CA ALA A 488 40.61 37.43 1.81
C ALA A 488 41.27 37.93 0.51
N GLY A 489 40.45 38.26 -0.49
CA GLY A 489 40.88 39.08 -1.62
C GLY A 489 41.26 40.47 -1.11
N SER A 490 42.56 40.80 -1.13
CA SER A 490 43.08 42.08 -0.68
C SER A 490 42.43 43.26 -1.44
N ARG A 491 41.59 44.03 -0.74
CA ARG A 491 41.23 45.39 -1.12
C ARG A 491 41.47 46.32 0.06
N ALA A 492 42.69 46.83 0.14
CA ALA A 492 42.90 48.12 0.77
C ALA A 492 42.13 49.16 -0.06
N LEU A 493 41.13 49.80 0.54
CA LEU A 493 40.58 51.04 0.02
C LEU A 493 41.55 52.16 0.42
N PRO A 494 42.01 53.02 -0.51
CA PRO A 494 42.75 54.21 -0.16
C PRO A 494 41.86 55.22 0.59
N ALA A 495 42.51 56.13 1.32
CA ALA A 495 41.98 57.03 2.35
C ALA A 495 40.69 57.79 2.00
#